data_AF-A0A1B6EJR4-F1
#
_entry.id   AF-A0A1B6EJR4-F1
#
_cell.length_a   1.000
_cell.length_b   1.000
_cell.length_c   1.000
_cell.angle_alpha   90.00
_cell.angle_beta   90.00
_cell.angle_gamma   90.00
#
_symmetry.space_group_name_H-M   'P 1'
#
loop_
_entity.id
_entity.type
_entity.pdbx_description
1 polymer ?
#
loop_
_entity_poly.entity_id
_entity_poly.type
_entity_poly.pdbx_seq_one_letter_code
_entity_poly.pdbx_strand_id
1 'polypeptide(L)'
;MMKCFHHFVFIVIVSICVHSIPVGKFLSILDKSLVYQLTHPTTNVNSVRFLIEDLRAYKENLLRITKRVGMGRGYVMEHAKNLSLSRTPAFLENEIDFGQLQKSFNLSESQVADIRILISQIKVNWDEFLKVSNSTDFKSDALELPFFLIEKAGNNIAEYITKPTPDVTSKL
;
A
#
# COMPACT_ATOMS: atom_id res chain seq x y z
N MET A 1 15.10 22.63 16.96
CA MET A 1 13.73 22.41 17.47
C MET A 1 13.04 21.31 16.63
N MET A 2 13.56 20.06 16.62
CA MET A 2 13.13 19.00 15.68
C MET A 2 13.11 17.58 16.29
N LYS A 3 12.99 17.45 17.62
CA LYS A 3 12.89 16.12 18.28
C LYS A 3 11.47 15.57 18.35
N CYS A 4 10.44 16.38 18.09
CA CYS A 4 9.04 15.97 18.20
C CYS A 4 8.53 15.07 17.06
N PHE A 5 9.09 15.18 15.84
CA PHE A 5 8.56 14.42 14.69
C PHE A 5 8.85 12.92 14.76
N HIS A 6 10.03 12.51 15.26
CA HIS A 6 10.36 11.09 15.41
C HIS A 6 9.56 10.40 16.52
N HIS A 7 9.22 11.14 17.59
CA HIS A 7 8.28 10.62 18.59
C HIS A 7 6.86 10.52 18.02
N PHE A 8 6.47 11.40 17.10
CA PHE A 8 5.12 11.39 16.54
C PHE A 8 4.83 10.13 15.71
N VAL A 9 5.76 9.69 14.86
CA VAL A 9 5.58 8.47 14.06
C VAL A 9 5.57 7.21 14.95
N PHE A 10 6.42 7.17 15.99
CA PHE A 10 6.44 6.04 16.93
C PHE A 10 5.21 6.00 17.85
N ILE A 11 4.68 7.17 18.25
CA ILE A 11 3.42 7.27 19.00
C ILE A 11 2.24 6.82 18.11
N VAL A 12 2.26 7.11 16.81
CA VAL A 12 1.24 6.58 15.89
C VAL A 12 1.33 5.06 15.81
N ILE A 13 2.52 4.46 15.75
CA ILE A 13 2.68 3.00 15.69
C ILE A 13 2.21 2.30 16.99
N VAL A 14 2.49 2.87 18.17
CA VAL A 14 2.09 2.27 19.47
C VAL A 14 0.62 2.56 19.83
N SER A 15 0.04 3.66 19.33
CA SER A 15 -1.38 3.99 19.59
C SER A 15 -2.37 3.30 18.64
N ILE A 16 -1.89 2.64 17.57
CA ILE A 16 -2.69 1.77 16.67
C ILE A 16 -3.32 0.58 17.41
N CYS A 17 -2.85 0.26 18.63
CA CYS A 17 -3.47 -0.78 19.46
C CYS A 17 -4.72 -0.33 20.22
N VAL A 18 -5.09 0.97 20.26
CA VAL A 18 -6.18 1.43 21.15
C VAL A 18 -7.27 2.28 20.47
N HIS A 19 -7.03 2.93 19.34
CA HIS A 19 -8.10 3.65 18.62
C HIS A 19 -8.00 3.46 17.10
N SER A 20 -9.07 2.93 16.50
CA SER A 20 -9.22 2.70 15.07
C SER A 20 -9.21 4.02 14.30
N ILE A 21 -8.03 4.50 13.89
CA ILE A 21 -7.91 5.59 12.91
C ILE A 21 -8.67 5.15 11.64
N PRO A 22 -9.62 5.95 11.14
CA PRO A 22 -10.29 5.66 9.88
C PRO A 22 -9.25 5.49 8.77
N VAL A 23 -9.33 4.40 8.00
CA VAL A 23 -8.31 4.02 6.99
C VAL A 23 -8.02 5.16 6.01
N GLY A 24 -9.01 5.96 5.62
CA GLY A 24 -8.80 7.13 4.78
C GLY A 24 -7.90 8.21 5.41
N LYS A 25 -8.02 8.46 6.72
CA LYS A 25 -7.15 9.40 7.44
C LYS A 25 -5.72 8.87 7.52
N PHE A 26 -5.55 7.56 7.71
CA PHE A 26 -4.25 6.91 7.69
C PHE A 26 -3.58 7.00 6.31
N LEU A 27 -4.31 6.70 5.24
CA LEU A 27 -3.81 6.84 3.86
C LEU A 27 -3.43 8.29 3.53
N SER A 28 -4.19 9.28 4.01
CA SER A 28 -3.83 10.70 3.84
C SER A 28 -2.55 11.09 4.59
N ILE A 29 -2.29 10.52 5.76
CA ILE A 29 -1.03 10.73 6.50
C ILE A 29 0.14 10.13 5.73
N LEU A 30 -0.04 8.89 5.23
CA LEU A 30 0.98 8.23 4.42
C LEU A 30 1.26 8.97 3.11
N ASP A 31 0.23 9.48 2.43
CA ASP A 31 0.41 10.28 1.20
C ASP A 31 1.34 11.48 1.46
N LYS A 32 1.07 12.26 2.52
CA LYS A 32 1.93 13.40 2.90
C LYS A 32 3.36 12.97 3.27
N SER A 33 3.50 11.85 3.97
CA SER A 33 4.80 11.27 4.33
C SER A 33 5.60 10.91 3.08
N LEU A 34 4.96 10.23 2.13
CA LEU A 34 5.56 9.78 0.88
C LEU A 34 5.95 10.96 -0.01
N VAL A 35 5.08 11.97 -0.16
CA VAL A 35 5.42 13.21 -0.89
C VAL A 35 6.68 13.83 -0.31
N TYR A 36 6.75 13.99 1.02
CA TYR A 36 7.93 14.59 1.66
C TYR A 36 9.20 13.76 1.40
N GLN A 37 9.15 12.44 1.60
CA GLN A 37 10.30 11.57 1.44
C GLN A 37 10.79 11.47 -0.01
N LEU A 38 9.88 11.49 -0.99
CA LEU A 38 10.21 11.43 -2.41
C LEU A 38 10.76 12.77 -2.94
N THR A 39 10.31 13.90 -2.38
CA THR A 39 10.76 15.24 -2.79
C THR A 39 11.99 15.74 -2.01
N HIS A 40 12.26 15.18 -0.84
CA HIS A 40 13.40 15.54 0.02
C HIS A 40 14.25 14.30 0.34
N PRO A 41 14.83 13.63 -0.68
CA PRO A 41 15.57 12.40 -0.46
C PRO A 41 16.86 12.65 0.32
N THR A 42 17.20 11.75 1.26
CA THR A 42 18.34 11.91 2.19
C THR A 42 19.20 10.65 2.25
N THR A 43 20.50 10.76 2.51
CA THR A 43 21.42 9.61 2.58
C THR A 43 21.28 8.74 3.84
N ASN A 44 20.30 9.03 4.70
CA ASN A 44 20.08 8.28 5.94
C ASN A 44 19.41 6.94 5.64
N VAL A 45 20.08 5.83 6.02
CA VAL A 45 19.60 4.46 5.82
C VAL A 45 18.21 4.23 6.45
N ASN A 46 17.92 4.87 7.59
CA ASN A 46 16.60 4.78 8.20
C ASN A 46 15.52 5.40 7.30
N SER A 47 15.84 6.47 6.58
CA SER A 47 14.90 7.12 5.66
C SER A 47 14.53 6.22 4.48
N VAL A 48 15.46 5.40 3.97
CA VAL A 48 15.14 4.39 2.94
C VAL A 48 14.18 3.34 3.47
N ARG A 49 14.47 2.83 4.67
CA ARG A 49 13.61 1.82 5.30
C ARG A 49 12.20 2.37 5.51
N PHE A 50 12.09 3.60 6.02
CA PHE A 50 10.80 4.26 6.21
C PHE A 50 10.05 4.50 4.90
N LEU A 51 10.73 4.87 3.82
CA LEU A 51 10.10 5.02 2.50
C LEU A 51 9.47 3.69 2.04
N ILE A 52 10.21 2.60 2.16
CA ILE A 52 9.71 1.27 1.75
C ILE A 52 8.55 0.82 2.66
N GLU A 53 8.66 1.04 3.97
CA GLU A 53 7.62 0.72 4.95
C GLU A 53 6.33 1.51 4.66
N ASP A 54 6.43 2.82 4.40
CA ASP A 54 5.28 3.67 4.10
C ASP A 54 4.63 3.28 2.76
N LEU A 55 5.41 2.96 1.73
CA LEU A 55 4.89 2.46 0.45
C LEU A 55 4.12 1.14 0.63
N ARG A 56 4.68 0.19 1.41
CA ARG A 56 4.01 -1.08 1.70
C ARG A 56 2.74 -0.88 2.51
N ALA A 57 2.80 -0.06 3.56
CA ALA A 57 1.65 0.26 4.40
C ALA A 57 0.54 0.93 3.58
N TYR A 58 0.89 1.81 2.65
CA TYR A 58 -0.07 2.43 1.74
C TYR A 58 -0.74 1.38 0.87
N LYS A 59 0.05 0.53 0.20
CA LYS A 59 -0.44 -0.55 -0.68
C LYS A 59 -1.41 -1.47 0.05
N GLU A 60 -1.03 -1.96 1.22
CA GLU A 60 -1.83 -2.92 1.99
C GLU A 60 -3.13 -2.32 2.49
N ASN A 61 -3.11 -1.08 2.97
CA ASN A 61 -4.32 -0.42 3.47
C ASN A 61 -5.27 -0.04 2.33
N LEU A 62 -4.74 0.34 1.16
CA LEU A 62 -5.53 0.55 -0.05
C LEU A 62 -6.24 -0.74 -0.48
N LEU A 63 -5.52 -1.87 -0.58
CA LEU A 63 -6.11 -3.18 -0.84
C LEU A 63 -7.20 -3.55 0.19
N ARG A 64 -6.97 -3.25 1.47
CA ARG A 64 -7.88 -3.57 2.56
C ARG A 64 -9.18 -2.77 2.47
N ILE A 65 -9.12 -1.49 2.09
CA ILE A 65 -10.33 -0.68 1.88
C ILE A 65 -11.05 -1.11 0.60
N THR A 66 -10.35 -1.34 -0.52
CA THR A 66 -10.96 -1.82 -1.78
C THR A 66 -11.75 -3.10 -1.57
N LYS A 67 -11.18 -4.09 -0.85
CA LYS A 67 -11.88 -5.33 -0.49
C LYS A 67 -13.17 -5.08 0.29
N ARG A 68 -13.13 -4.16 1.26
CA ARG A 68 -14.28 -3.86 2.12
C ARG A 68 -15.39 -3.13 1.36
N VAL A 69 -15.02 -2.27 0.41
CA VAL A 69 -15.96 -1.58 -0.49
C VAL A 69 -16.64 -2.60 -1.42
N GLY A 70 -15.85 -3.46 -2.07
CA GLY A 70 -16.41 -4.52 -2.93
C GLY A 70 -17.32 -5.52 -2.21
N MET A 71 -17.19 -5.65 -0.89
CA MET A 71 -18.08 -6.46 -0.04
C MET A 71 -19.36 -5.72 0.41
N GLY A 72 -19.59 -4.46 -0.01
CA GLY A 72 -20.79 -3.70 0.35
C GLY A 72 -20.93 -3.38 1.84
N ARG A 73 -19.82 -3.32 2.60
CA ARG A 73 -19.89 -3.05 4.05
C ARG A 73 -20.18 -1.56 4.30
N GLY A 74 -21.43 -1.24 4.63
CA GLY A 74 -21.95 0.13 4.78
C GLY A 74 -21.08 1.09 5.61
N TYR A 75 -20.50 0.65 6.73
CA TYR A 75 -19.65 1.51 7.58
C TYR A 75 -18.32 1.93 6.90
N VAL A 76 -17.89 1.21 5.87
CA VAL A 76 -16.66 1.51 5.11
C VAL A 76 -16.99 2.34 3.87
N MET A 77 -18.23 2.28 3.39
CA MET A 77 -18.66 2.95 2.16
C MET A 77 -18.55 4.47 2.28
N GLU A 78 -18.88 5.08 3.43
CA GLU A 78 -18.76 6.53 3.59
C GLU A 78 -17.29 6.99 3.55
N HIS A 79 -16.41 6.29 4.25
CA HIS A 79 -14.98 6.58 4.24
C HIS A 79 -14.34 6.33 2.88
N ALA A 80 -14.76 5.27 2.18
CA ALA A 80 -14.31 4.98 0.84
C ALA A 80 -14.84 5.98 -0.19
N LYS A 81 -16.10 6.40 -0.08
CA LYS A 81 -16.68 7.44 -0.93
C LYS A 81 -15.92 8.77 -0.76
N ASN A 82 -15.61 9.15 0.48
CA ASN A 82 -14.79 10.34 0.72
C ASN A 82 -13.39 10.22 0.14
N LEU A 83 -12.79 9.02 0.17
CA LEU A 83 -11.49 8.75 -0.44
C LEU A 83 -11.57 8.69 -1.98
N SER A 84 -12.64 8.17 -2.57
CA SER A 84 -12.81 8.11 -4.04
C SER A 84 -13.15 9.48 -4.65
N LEU A 85 -13.76 10.36 -3.86
CA LEU A 85 -13.96 11.77 -4.21
C LEU A 85 -12.69 12.62 -4.03
N SER A 86 -11.68 12.09 -3.33
CA SER A 86 -10.39 12.77 -3.21
C SER A 86 -9.57 12.63 -4.49
N ARG A 87 -8.67 13.60 -4.74
CA ARG A 87 -7.73 13.52 -5.86
C ARG A 87 -6.83 12.29 -5.74
N THR A 88 -6.25 11.89 -6.87
CA THR A 88 -5.15 10.91 -6.91
C THR A 88 -4.13 11.24 -5.82
N PRO A 89 -3.56 10.24 -5.13
CA PRO A 89 -2.57 10.47 -4.08
C PRO A 89 -1.46 11.36 -4.62
N ALA A 90 -1.13 12.42 -3.89
CA ALA A 90 -0.21 13.45 -4.37
C ALA A 90 1.18 12.86 -4.69
N PHE A 91 1.60 11.83 -3.95
CA PHE A 91 2.87 11.14 -4.24
C PHE A 91 2.88 10.38 -5.58
N LEU A 92 1.71 10.07 -6.15
CA LEU A 92 1.56 9.44 -7.46
C LEU A 92 1.41 10.44 -8.62
N GLU A 93 0.94 11.66 -8.32
CA GLU A 93 0.77 12.74 -9.30
C GLU A 93 2.12 13.37 -9.69
N ASN A 94 3.08 13.41 -8.77
CA ASN A 94 4.38 14.00 -9.01
C ASN A 94 5.28 13.07 -9.85
N GLU A 95 6.03 13.65 -10.78
CA GLU A 95 7.10 12.93 -11.48
C GLU A 95 8.22 12.58 -10.48
N ILE A 96 8.46 11.29 -10.29
CA ILE A 96 9.48 10.81 -9.36
C ILE A 96 10.80 10.68 -10.12
N ASP A 97 11.76 11.54 -9.81
CA ASP A 97 13.13 11.41 -10.31
C ASP A 97 13.83 10.26 -9.58
N PHE A 98 13.72 9.06 -10.14
CA PHE A 98 14.38 7.87 -9.62
C PHE A 98 15.91 7.94 -9.70
N GLY A 99 16.47 8.77 -10.59
CA GLY A 99 17.93 8.96 -10.68
C GLY A 99 18.44 9.79 -9.49
N GLN A 100 17.71 10.85 -9.14
CA GLN A 100 17.97 11.61 -7.93
C GLN A 100 17.70 10.75 -6.68
N LEU A 101 16.59 10.02 -6.65
CA LEU A 101 16.25 9.09 -5.56
C LEU A 101 17.40 8.09 -5.31
N GLN A 102 17.91 7.47 -6.37
CA GLN A 102 19.00 6.50 -6.30
C GLN A 102 20.25 7.11 -5.68
N LYS A 103 20.68 8.28 -6.18
CA LYS A 103 21.88 8.97 -5.70
C LYS A 103 21.73 9.44 -4.26
N SER A 104 20.61 10.08 -3.95
CA SER A 104 20.36 10.69 -2.64
C SER A 104 20.18 9.67 -1.53
N PHE A 105 19.62 8.50 -1.82
CA PHE A 105 19.45 7.43 -0.85
C PHE A 105 20.54 6.35 -0.92
N ASN A 106 21.51 6.49 -1.82
CA ASN A 106 22.56 5.49 -2.10
C ASN A 106 21.97 4.08 -2.35
N LEU A 107 20.95 4.02 -3.21
CA LEU A 107 20.23 2.78 -3.52
C LEU A 107 20.96 1.97 -4.59
N SER A 108 20.92 0.65 -4.46
CA SER A 108 21.26 -0.24 -5.56
C SER A 108 20.22 -0.15 -6.68
N GLU A 109 20.60 -0.53 -7.90
CA GLU A 109 19.65 -0.59 -9.03
C GLU A 109 18.45 -1.52 -8.74
N SER A 110 18.69 -2.63 -8.03
CA SER A 110 17.64 -3.54 -7.58
C SER A 110 16.67 -2.86 -6.62
N GLN A 111 17.15 -2.07 -5.66
CA GLN A 111 16.26 -1.35 -4.73
C GLN A 111 15.43 -0.29 -5.45
N VAL A 112 16.01 0.40 -6.43
CA VAL A 112 15.28 1.35 -7.28
C VAL A 112 14.19 0.61 -8.09
N ALA A 113 14.51 -0.55 -8.64
CA ALA A 113 13.53 -1.38 -9.35
C ALA A 113 12.38 -1.83 -8.44
N ASP A 114 12.68 -2.27 -7.21
CA ASP A 114 11.67 -2.66 -6.23
C ASP A 114 10.74 -1.51 -5.86
N ILE A 115 11.29 -0.30 -5.67
CA ILE A 115 10.50 0.91 -5.38
C ILE A 115 9.62 1.27 -6.59
N ARG A 116 10.15 1.20 -7.82
CA ARG A 116 9.36 1.40 -9.05
C ARG A 116 8.20 0.41 -9.15
N ILE A 117 8.44 -0.86 -8.86
CA ILE A 117 7.43 -1.92 -8.87
C ILE A 117 6.36 -1.62 -7.81
N LEU A 118 6.75 -1.28 -6.58
CA LEU A 118 5.82 -0.93 -5.52
C LEU A 118 4.92 0.25 -5.88
N ILE A 119 5.50 1.34 -6.41
CA ILE A 119 4.73 2.52 -6.85
C ILE A 119 3.75 2.14 -7.98
N SER A 120 4.20 1.33 -8.94
CA SER A 120 3.37 0.87 -10.05
C SER A 120 2.19 0.00 -9.55
N GLN A 121 2.43 -0.89 -8.59
CA GLN A 121 1.38 -1.67 -7.94
C GLN A 121 0.39 -0.79 -7.20
N ILE A 122 0.85 0.27 -6.51
CA ILE A 122 -0.06 1.20 -5.84
C ILE A 122 -0.92 1.96 -6.85
N LYS A 123 -0.36 2.39 -7.99
CA LYS A 123 -1.15 3.02 -9.08
C LYS A 123 -2.27 2.10 -9.57
N VAL A 124 -1.95 0.85 -9.90
CA VAL A 124 -2.95 -0.15 -10.33
C VAL A 124 -4.02 -0.36 -9.25
N ASN A 125 -3.62 -0.50 -7.99
CA ASN A 125 -4.56 -0.67 -6.87
C ASN A 125 -5.45 0.57 -6.64
N TRP A 126 -4.95 1.76 -6.96
CA TRP A 126 -5.71 3.00 -6.86
C TRP A 126 -6.78 3.07 -7.94
N ASP A 127 -6.43 2.75 -9.19
CA ASP A 127 -7.40 2.72 -10.29
C ASP A 127 -8.51 1.69 -10.02
N GLU A 128 -8.16 0.52 -9.49
CA GLU A 128 -9.14 -0.50 -9.09
C GLU A 128 -10.02 -0.01 -7.93
N PHE A 129 -9.43 0.66 -6.93
CA PHE A 129 -10.18 1.28 -5.84
C PHE A 129 -11.23 2.26 -6.37
N LEU A 130 -10.86 3.11 -7.33
CA LEU A 130 -11.78 4.06 -7.97
C LEU A 130 -12.87 3.33 -8.77
N LYS A 131 -12.51 2.29 -9.54
CA LYS A 131 -13.48 1.47 -10.28
C LYS A 131 -14.53 0.88 -9.34
N VAL A 132 -14.10 0.21 -8.27
CA VAL A 132 -14.97 -0.44 -7.28
C VAL A 132 -15.79 0.57 -6.47
N SER A 133 -15.24 1.74 -6.19
CA SER A 133 -15.95 2.78 -5.43
C SER A 133 -17.01 3.49 -6.29
N ASN A 134 -16.73 3.72 -7.57
CA ASN A 134 -17.63 4.40 -8.50
C ASN A 134 -18.70 3.47 -9.09
N SER A 135 -18.49 2.16 -9.08
CA SER A 135 -19.46 1.15 -9.54
C SER A 135 -20.56 0.87 -8.50
N THR A 136 -20.71 1.69 -7.46
CA THR A 136 -21.65 1.46 -6.36
C THR A 136 -23.13 1.75 -6.71
N ASP A 137 -23.59 1.26 -7.86
CA ASP A 137 -24.92 0.66 -8.01
C ASP A 137 -24.74 -0.86 -7.81
N PHE A 138 -24.69 -1.34 -6.56
CA PHE A 138 -24.51 -2.77 -6.31
C PHE A 138 -25.83 -3.54 -6.43
N LYS A 139 -26.09 -4.09 -7.63
CA LYS A 139 -26.81 -5.36 -7.78
C LYS A 139 -25.82 -6.52 -7.60
N SER A 140 -26.26 -7.52 -6.85
CA SER A 140 -25.52 -8.69 -6.36
C SER A 140 -24.98 -9.65 -7.44
N ASP A 141 -24.93 -9.30 -8.73
CA ASP A 141 -24.80 -10.31 -9.78
C ASP A 141 -23.50 -10.23 -10.59
N ALA A 142 -22.81 -11.39 -10.58
CA ALA A 142 -21.90 -11.95 -11.58
C ALA A 142 -20.41 -11.52 -11.63
N LEU A 143 -19.59 -12.37 -11.00
CA LEU A 143 -18.52 -13.17 -11.64
C LEU A 143 -17.26 -12.51 -12.25
N GLU A 144 -16.93 -11.25 -11.96
CA GLU A 144 -15.53 -10.82 -12.09
C GLU A 144 -14.78 -11.08 -10.78
N LEU A 145 -13.91 -12.10 -10.76
CA LEU A 145 -12.99 -12.35 -9.65
C LEU A 145 -12.08 -11.13 -9.48
N PRO A 146 -12.15 -10.40 -8.36
CA PRO A 146 -11.32 -9.23 -8.16
C PRO A 146 -9.83 -9.60 -8.22
N PHE A 147 -9.00 -8.75 -8.82
CA PHE A 147 -7.56 -9.01 -9.02
C PHE A 147 -6.81 -9.32 -7.70
N PHE A 148 -7.30 -8.83 -6.55
CA PHE A 148 -6.70 -9.17 -5.26
C PHE A 148 -6.79 -10.67 -4.89
N LEU A 149 -7.76 -11.41 -5.45
CA LEU A 149 -7.82 -12.86 -5.31
C LEU A 149 -6.76 -13.53 -6.18
N ILE A 150 -6.41 -12.92 -7.31
CA ILE A 150 -5.30 -13.35 -8.18
C ILE A 150 -3.96 -13.12 -7.48
N GLU A 151 -3.75 -11.96 -6.84
CA GLU A 151 -2.53 -11.68 -6.05
C GLU A 151 -2.41 -12.64 -4.86
N LYS A 152 -3.51 -12.90 -4.14
CA LYS A 152 -3.53 -13.87 -3.02
C LYS A 152 -3.24 -15.29 -3.51
N ALA A 153 -3.79 -15.69 -4.66
CA ALA A 153 -3.50 -16.99 -5.27
C ALA A 153 -2.02 -17.08 -5.69
N GLY A 154 -1.47 -16.04 -6.31
CA GLY A 154 -0.06 -15.98 -6.70
C GLY A 154 0.90 -16.08 -5.50
N ASN A 155 0.63 -15.34 -4.42
CA ASN A 155 1.44 -15.41 -3.20
C ASN A 155 1.37 -16.80 -2.54
N ASN A 156 0.19 -17.41 -2.50
CA ASN A 156 0.02 -18.78 -1.98
C ASN A 156 0.77 -19.81 -2.84
N ILE A 157 0.77 -19.65 -4.17
CA ILE A 157 1.51 -20.51 -5.10
C ILE A 157 3.03 -20.35 -4.88
N ALA A 158 3.52 -19.11 -4.76
CA ALA A 158 4.93 -18.84 -4.50
C ALA A 158 5.40 -19.44 -3.15
N GLU A 159 4.55 -19.38 -2.12
CA GLU A 159 4.80 -20.03 -0.83
C GLU A 159 4.84 -21.56 -0.94
N TYR A 160 3.99 -22.15 -1.78
CA TYR A 160 3.97 -23.60 -2.03
C TYR A 160 5.19 -24.09 -2.82
N ILE A 161 5.70 -23.29 -3.75
CA ILE A 161 6.89 -23.61 -4.55
C ILE A 161 8.18 -23.49 -3.72
N THR A 162 8.21 -22.55 -2.77
CA THR A 162 9.40 -22.28 -1.94
C THR A 162 9.51 -23.20 -0.72
N LYS A 163 8.45 -23.91 -0.36
CA LYS A 163 8.48 -24.95 0.68
C LYS A 163 8.73 -26.32 0.03
N PRO A 164 9.82 -27.03 0.34
CA PRO A 164 9.97 -28.40 -0.11
C PRO A 164 8.84 -29.23 0.51
N THR A 165 7.98 -29.81 -0.32
CA THR A 165 7.01 -30.80 0.13
C THR A 165 7.76 -31.94 0.84
N PRO A 166 7.40 -32.30 2.08
CA PRO A 166 7.91 -33.52 2.66
C PRO A 166 7.46 -34.69 1.79
N ASP A 167 8.42 -35.52 1.44
CA ASP A 167 8.31 -36.71 0.62
C ASP A 167 7.14 -37.59 1.10
N VAL A 168 6.05 -37.65 0.32
CA VAL A 168 4.96 -38.60 0.53
C VAL A 168 5.34 -39.93 -0.14
N THR A 169 6.50 -40.47 0.25
CA THR A 169 6.89 -41.84 -0.08
C THR A 169 7.49 -42.53 1.14
N SER A 170 6.74 -42.53 2.24
CA SER A 170 6.97 -43.47 3.34
C SER A 170 5.65 -44.00 3.88
N LYS A 171 4.99 -44.85 3.10
CA LYS A 171 4.07 -45.93 3.52
C LYS A 171 3.38 -46.51 2.28
N LEU A 172 4.09 -47.40 1.60
CA LEU A 172 3.52 -48.55 0.89
C LEU A 172 4.40 -49.75 1.24
#